data_AF-A0A352VZ74-F1
#
_entry.id   AF-A0A352VZ74-F1
#
_cell.length_a   1.000
_cell.length_b   1.000
_cell.length_c   1.000
_cell.angle_alpha   90.00
_cell.angle_beta   90.00
_cell.angle_gamma   90.00
#
_symmetry.space_group_name_H-M   'P 1'
#
loop_
_entity.id
_entity.type
_entity.pdbx_description
1 polymer ?
#
loop_
_entity_poly.entity_id
_entity_poly.type
_entity_poly.pdbx_seq_one_letter_code
_entity_poly.pdbx_strand_id
1 'polypeptide(L)' 'MLFQSATNLTARFFYETAYREKYGFFRIIIEQTVGKYLRCGILKHGFARIHCPKCGNQYLLAFSCNS' A
#
# COMPACT_ATOMS: atom_id res chain seq x y z
N MET A 1 14.51 -3.69 -8.62
CA MET A 1 13.67 -2.48 -8.52
C MET A 1 13.11 -2.08 -9.89
N LEU A 2 12.50 -3.02 -10.64
CA LEU A 2 11.90 -2.73 -11.97
C LEU A 2 10.47 -3.27 -12.12
N PHE A 3 9.93 -3.98 -11.11
CA PHE A 3 8.60 -4.58 -11.19
C PHE A 3 7.45 -3.67 -10.73
N GLN A 4 7.73 -2.56 -10.04
CA GLN A 4 6.69 -1.63 -9.55
C GLN A 4 6.39 -0.47 -10.50
N SER A 5 7.28 -0.15 -11.44
CA SER A 5 7.06 0.93 -12.42
C SER A 5 6.16 0.51 -13.59
N ALA A 6 6.18 -0.76 -13.98
CA ALA A 6 5.34 -1.28 -15.06
C ALA A 6 3.85 -1.42 -14.67
N THR A 7 3.55 -1.64 -13.39
CA THR A 7 2.17 -1.84 -12.90
C THR A 7 1.34 -0.56 -12.83
N ASN A 8 1.97 0.60 -12.62
CA ASN A 8 1.24 1.86 -12.48
C ASN A 8 0.85 2.46 -13.83
N LEU A 9 1.70 2.29 -14.86
CA LEU A 9 1.39 2.68 -16.24
C LEU A 9 0.22 1.89 -16.81
N THR A 10 0.14 0.59 -16.55
CA THR A 10 -0.99 -0.24 -17.00
C THR A 10 -2.26 0.12 -16.24
N ALA A 11 -2.22 0.24 -14.91
CA ALA A 11 -3.41 0.56 -14.12
C ALA A 11 -4.07 1.88 -14.55
N ARG A 12 -3.27 2.92 -14.82
CA ARG A 12 -3.78 4.20 -15.30
C ARG A 12 -4.33 4.09 -16.71
N PHE A 13 -3.63 3.42 -17.63
CA PHE A 13 -4.13 3.20 -18.99
C PHE A 13 -5.47 2.46 -18.99
N PHE A 14 -5.56 1.34 -18.28
CA PHE A 14 -6.80 0.57 -18.16
C PHE A 14 -7.92 1.39 -17.51
N TYR A 15 -7.60 2.20 -16.51
CA TYR A 15 -8.58 3.07 -15.89
C TYR A 15 -9.14 4.10 -16.87
N GLU A 16 -8.25 4.77 -17.61
CA GLU A 16 -8.64 5.75 -18.60
C GLU A 16 -9.53 5.13 -19.69
N THR A 17 -9.25 3.88 -20.11
CA THR A 17 -10.05 3.20 -21.13
C THR A 17 -11.40 2.68 -20.62
N ALA A 18 -11.46 2.16 -19.39
CA ALA A 18 -12.63 1.43 -18.90
C ALA A 18 -13.57 2.26 -18.01
N TYR A 19 -13.04 3.30 -17.36
CA TYR A 19 -13.73 3.95 -16.24
C TYR A 19 -13.83 5.48 -16.35
N ARG A 20 -13.10 6.11 -17.28
CA ARG A 20 -13.09 7.58 -17.40
C ARG A 20 -14.46 8.17 -17.68
N GLU A 21 -15.22 7.58 -18.59
CA GLU A 21 -16.54 8.08 -18.97
C GLU A 21 -17.50 8.11 -17.77
N LYS A 22 -17.44 7.08 -16.92
CA LYS A 22 -18.34 6.94 -15.78
C LYS A 22 -17.88 7.67 -14.52
N TYR A 23 -16.59 7.67 -14.22
CA TYR A 23 -16.04 8.14 -12.93
C TYR A 23 -15.09 9.34 -13.05
N GLY A 24 -14.82 9.83 -14.26
CA GLY A 24 -13.89 10.92 -14.52
C GLY A 24 -12.43 10.47 -14.62
N PHE A 25 -11.51 11.43 -14.70
CA PHE A 25 -10.08 11.14 -14.87
C PHE A 25 -9.46 10.45 -13.66
N PHE A 26 -8.39 9.68 -13.87
CA PHE A 26 -7.69 9.00 -12.78
C PHE A 26 -7.00 10.00 -11.84
N ARG A 27 -7.42 10.04 -10.57
CA ARG A 27 -6.86 10.95 -9.56
C ARG A 27 -5.66 10.31 -8.88
N ILE A 28 -4.56 11.05 -8.76
CA ILE A 28 -3.30 10.56 -8.16
C ILE A 28 -3.45 10.08 -6.71
N ILE A 29 -4.40 10.63 -5.95
CA ILE A 29 -4.69 10.20 -4.58
C ILE A 29 -5.16 8.73 -4.52
N ILE A 30 -5.81 8.21 -5.57
CA ILE A 30 -6.26 6.82 -5.62
C ILE A 30 -5.06 5.88 -5.61
N GLU A 31 -4.08 6.13 -6.49
CA GLU A 31 -2.83 5.35 -6.55
C GLU A 31 -2.05 5.43 -5.24
N GLN A 32 -1.95 6.62 -4.64
CA GLN A 32 -1.25 6.82 -3.38
C GLN A 32 -1.92 6.05 -2.23
N THR A 33 -3.24 6.11 -2.12
CA THR A 33 -4.01 5.45 -1.06
C THR A 33 -4.02 3.94 -1.24
N VAL A 34 -4.33 3.44 -2.45
CA VAL A 34 -4.30 2.01 -2.76
C VAL A 34 -2.88 1.45 -2.57
N GLY A 35 -1.86 2.18 -3.02
CA GLY A 35 -0.47 1.78 -2.81
C GLY A 35 -0.09 1.69 -1.33
N LYS A 36 -0.56 2.60 -0.48
CA LYS A 36 -0.38 2.51 0.99
C LYS A 36 -1.10 1.28 1.55
N TYR A 37 -2.35 1.08 1.16
CA TYR A 37 -3.16 -0.06 1.59
C TYR A 37 -2.52 -1.41 1.22
N LEU A 38 -2.02 -1.55 -0.01
CA LEU A 38 -1.35 -2.77 -0.47
C LEU A 38 -0.02 -3.06 0.25
N ARG A 39 0.54 -2.08 0.97
CA ARG A 39 1.79 -2.25 1.75
C ARG A 39 1.55 -2.65 3.20
N CYS A 40 0.34 -2.54 3.74
CA CYS A 40 0.09 -2.86 5.15
C CYS A 40 0.35 -4.34 5.44
N GLY A 41 0.62 -4.66 6.71
CA GLY A 41 0.85 -6.04 7.14
C GLY A 41 2.19 -6.63 6.67
N ILE A 42 2.92 -5.95 5.80
CA ILE A 42 4.22 -6.38 5.28
C ILE A 42 5.33 -5.71 6.09
N LEU A 43 6.10 -6.50 6.84
CA LEU A 43 7.20 -6.01 7.69
C LEU A 43 8.22 -5.15 6.93
N LYS A 44 8.50 -5.46 5.65
CA LYS A 44 9.41 -4.68 4.81
C LYS A 44 8.99 -3.21 4.65
N HIS A 45 7.72 -2.90 4.86
CA HIS A 45 7.17 -1.55 4.72
C HIS A 45 6.97 -0.82 6.06
N GLY A 46 7.42 -1.41 7.17
CA GLY A 46 7.40 -0.79 8.49
C GLY A 46 6.74 -1.67 9.55
N PHE A 47 7.29 -1.65 10.76
CA PHE A 47 6.77 -2.39 11.90
C PHE A 47 7.14 -1.70 13.22
N ALA A 48 6.34 -1.95 14.25
CA ALA A 48 6.70 -1.68 15.64
C ALA A 48 7.39 -2.92 16.23
N ARG A 49 8.51 -2.71 16.91
CA ARG A 49 9.14 -3.75 17.73
C ARG A 49 8.65 -3.61 19.16
N ILE A 50 7.92 -4.61 19.64
CA ILE A 50 7.31 -4.60 20.96
C ILE A 50 8.16 -5.49 21.86
N HIS A 51 8.53 -4.98 23.04
CA HIS A 51 9.26 -5.72 24.06
C HIS A 51 8.42 -5.79 25.34
N CYS A 52 8.23 -6.99 25.88
CA CYS A 52 7.60 -7.18 27.18
C CYS A 52 8.67 -7.20 28.28
N PRO A 53 8.68 -6.22 29.22
CA PRO A 53 9.70 -6.15 30.25
C PRO A 53 9.57 -7.25 31.32
N LYS A 54 8.40 -7.90 31.42
CA LYS A 54 8.14 -8.94 32.43
C LYS A 54 8.66 -10.31 32.01
N CYS A 55 8.44 -10.71 30.76
CA CYS A 55 8.84 -12.03 30.25
C CYS A 55 10.00 -11.98 29.25
N GLY A 56 10.47 -10.80 28.86
CA GLY A 56 11.59 -10.62 27.93
C GLY A 56 11.24 -10.80 26.45
N ASN A 57 10.06 -11.36 26.12
CA ASN A 57 9.65 -11.64 24.75
C ASN A 57 9.61 -10.39 23.86
N GLN A 58 9.88 -10.62 22.58
CA GLN A 58 9.91 -9.59 21.55
C GLN A 58 9.04 -9.98 20.37
N TYR A 59 8.28 -9.04 19.86
CA TYR A 59 7.37 -9.24 18.73
C TYR A 59 7.57 -8.13 17.70
N LEU A 60 7.48 -8.49 16.43
CA LEU A 60 7.40 -7.53 15.34
C LEU A 60 5.94 -7.42 14.91
N LEU A 61 5.38 -6.23 15.04
CA LEU A 61 4.02 -5.92 14.62
C LEU A 61 4.07 -5.05 13.37
N ALA A 62 3.68 -5.61 12.23
CA ALA A 62 3.51 -4.83 11.00
C ALA A 62 2.43 -3.75 11.20
N PHE A 63 2.60 -2.59 10.54
CA PHE A 63 1.57 -1.56 10.58
C PHE A 63 0.30 -1.97 9.85
N SER A 64 -0.85 -1.57 10.39
CA SER A 64 -2.17 -1.86 9.84
C SER A 64 -2.59 -0.83 8.79
N CYS A 65 -3.66 -1.12 8.05
CA CYS A 65 -4.20 -0.23 7.02
C CYS A 65 -5.05 0.92 7.52
N ASN A 66 -5.22 1.07 8.83
CA ASN A 66 -5.94 2.23 9.34
C ASN A 66 -5.07 3.47 9.16
N SER A 67 -5.62 4.41 8.38
CA SER A 67 -5.07 5.75 8.13
C SER A 67 -5.54 6.71 9.22
#